data_AF-A0A439DB41-F1
#
_entry.id   AF-A0A439DB41-F1
#
_cell.length_a   1.000
_cell.length_b   1.000
_cell.length_c   1.000
_cell.angle_alpha   90.00
_cell.angle_beta   90.00
_cell.angle_gamma   90.00
#
_symmetry.space_group_name_H-M   'P 1'
#
loop_
_entity.id
_entity.type
_entity.pdbx_description
1 polymer ?
#
loop_
_entity_poly.entity_id
_entity_poly.type
_entity_poly.pdbx_seq_one_letter_code
_entity_poly.pdbx_strand_id
1 'polypeptide(L)'
;MAEATSRSSRSSRSEQSDHVANQPDSHSNAAPPKNEEHHGLLAGRESDGEDDNVDDEDGLIVHPGGGDVDHDADHDSVGLRTPRTPNRVRFDLRPTNIPPTANGTRHDSLDSEDLPLDSFDYFDHDPEGLDGRDRTARRPLLTDIEAPSVTVANSLSDDDVHTWAERERLRPKSGLRSAFMNMANSIIGAGIIGQPYAFKDAGLAAGVVLLVGLTVVIDWTIRLIVINSKLSGASSFQGTVEHCYGKSGLIAISIAQWAFAFGGMVAFGVIVGDSIPPVFRAIWPNLHEMPVLSLLGDRRAVIVIFILGISYPLTLYRDIAKLAKASTLALLSMGIIVATVVIQGALTPLDERGSFTTPLLTINDGIFQAIGVISFAFVCQHNSLLIYGSLKTPTIDRFATVTHYSTGISMVACLVMALAGFLTFGDKTLGNVLNNFPADNTMVTIARLCFGLNMLTTLPLEAFVCREVMLNYWFPDEPFNMNLHLIYSSALVVSAMVLSLFTCDLGIVFELVGSTSAAALAYILPPLCYIKLSSRSWRTVLQAGAKMIKGGGEPAKCV
;
A
#
# COMPACT_ATOMS: atom_id res chain seq x y z
N MET A 1 -51.56 19.39 -13.96
CA MET A 1 -52.76 20.16 -14.37
C MET A 1 -52.70 21.48 -13.64
N ALA A 2 -53.11 22.58 -14.27
CA ALA A 2 -52.94 23.98 -13.82
C ALA A 2 -51.49 24.51 -13.79
N GLU A 3 -51.25 25.59 -14.53
CA GLU A 3 -50.10 26.50 -14.44
C GLU A 3 -50.29 27.53 -13.31
N ALA A 4 -49.22 28.26 -12.99
CA ALA A 4 -49.31 29.64 -12.47
C ALA A 4 -48.11 30.45 -12.98
N THR A 5 -48.35 31.67 -13.50
CA THR A 5 -47.45 32.27 -14.51
C THR A 5 -47.24 33.79 -14.34
N SER A 6 -45.97 34.21 -14.26
CA SER A 6 -45.41 35.56 -14.56
C SER A 6 -45.72 36.79 -13.66
N ARG A 7 -44.68 37.63 -13.47
CA ARG A 7 -44.60 39.13 -13.48
C ARG A 7 -43.37 39.57 -12.66
N SER A 8 -42.33 40.32 -13.09
CA SER A 8 -41.98 41.18 -14.25
C SER A 8 -42.06 42.71 -14.00
N SER A 9 -40.90 43.39 -14.18
CA SER A 9 -40.67 44.86 -14.23
C SER A 9 -40.87 45.65 -12.91
N ARG A 10 -40.20 46.79 -12.59
CA ARG A 10 -39.24 47.73 -13.25
C ARG A 10 -38.27 48.27 -12.13
N SER A 11 -36.99 48.62 -12.37
CA SER A 11 -36.45 49.89 -12.92
C SER A 11 -36.84 51.16 -12.12
N SER A 12 -35.98 52.16 -11.80
CA SER A 12 -34.52 52.38 -11.93
C SER A 12 -34.11 53.80 -11.47
N ARG A 13 -32.92 53.99 -10.83
CA ARG A 13 -32.00 55.17 -10.82
C ARG A 13 -30.97 55.00 -9.66
N SER A 14 -29.67 55.32 -9.66
CA SER A 14 -28.64 55.85 -10.60
C SER A 14 -28.05 57.25 -10.28
N GLU A 15 -26.89 57.26 -9.62
CA GLU A 15 -25.80 58.28 -9.53
C GLU A 15 -24.58 57.50 -8.95
N GLN A 16 -23.32 57.50 -9.41
CA GLN A 16 -22.44 58.39 -10.20
C GLN A 16 -22.05 59.71 -9.48
N SER A 17 -20.79 60.17 -9.48
CA SER A 17 -19.55 59.64 -10.10
C SER A 17 -18.26 60.29 -9.54
N ASP A 18 -17.10 59.61 -9.69
CA ASP A 18 -15.77 60.20 -10.00
C ASP A 18 -15.04 61.15 -8.98
N HIS A 19 -13.73 61.46 -9.03
CA HIS A 19 -12.61 61.12 -9.95
C HIS A 19 -11.18 61.30 -9.32
N VAL A 20 -10.21 60.48 -9.80
CA VAL A 20 -8.80 60.82 -10.21
C VAL A 20 -7.67 61.24 -9.22
N ALA A 21 -6.46 60.80 -9.61
CA ALA A 21 -5.16 60.67 -8.94
C ALA A 21 -4.27 61.92 -8.73
N ASN A 22 -3.17 61.77 -7.97
CA ASN A 22 -1.80 62.00 -8.48
C ASN A 22 -0.64 61.47 -7.56
N GLN A 23 0.54 61.32 -8.17
CA GLN A 23 1.89 61.12 -7.58
C GLN A 23 2.80 62.32 -8.02
N PRO A 24 4.14 62.41 -7.81
CA PRO A 24 5.15 61.48 -7.24
C PRO A 24 5.83 62.10 -5.97
N ASP A 25 7.12 62.01 -5.58
CA ASP A 25 8.35 61.38 -6.11
C ASP A 25 9.45 61.22 -5.03
N SER A 26 10.48 60.40 -5.32
CA SER A 26 11.84 60.35 -4.73
C SER A 26 11.98 59.96 -3.23
N HIS A 27 13.04 59.26 -2.76
CA HIS A 27 14.43 59.24 -3.23
C HIS A 27 15.13 57.86 -3.10
N SER A 28 16.05 57.58 -4.04
CA SER A 28 17.33 56.81 -3.98
C SER A 28 17.77 56.11 -2.67
N ASN A 29 18.40 54.93 -2.64
CA ASN A 29 19.44 54.27 -3.50
C ASN A 29 19.41 52.73 -3.24
N ALA A 30 20.07 51.78 -3.92
CA ALA A 30 20.82 51.56 -5.16
C ALA A 30 21.42 50.12 -5.05
N ALA A 31 21.82 49.45 -6.14
CA ALA A 31 22.38 48.07 -6.15
C ALA A 31 23.16 47.79 -7.48
N PRO A 32 23.86 46.64 -7.70
CA PRO A 32 24.20 45.54 -6.79
C PRO A 32 25.69 45.50 -6.35
N PRO A 33 26.70 44.79 -6.96
CA PRO A 33 26.80 44.04 -8.24
C PRO A 33 26.92 42.48 -8.14
N LYS A 34 27.91 41.83 -8.76
CA LYS A 34 28.07 40.38 -9.06
C LYS A 34 29.54 39.91 -8.87
N ASN A 35 29.78 38.58 -8.94
CA ASN A 35 31.02 37.90 -9.41
C ASN A 35 32.29 38.04 -8.50
N GLU A 36 33.36 37.22 -8.55
CA GLU A 36 33.71 35.92 -9.18
C GLU A 36 34.99 35.33 -8.49
N GLU A 37 35.31 34.03 -8.70
CA GLU A 37 36.69 33.46 -8.67
C GLU A 37 37.54 33.52 -7.35
N HIS A 38 38.76 32.97 -7.23
CA HIS A 38 39.26 31.56 -7.41
C HIS A 38 40.55 31.35 -6.55
N HIS A 39 41.01 30.10 -6.35
CA HIS A 39 42.39 29.68 -5.92
C HIS A 39 42.98 29.98 -4.51
N GLY A 40 43.97 29.14 -4.10
CA GLY A 40 44.97 29.36 -3.03
C GLY A 40 44.78 28.47 -1.77
N LEU A 41 45.40 27.31 -1.52
CA LEU A 41 46.79 26.76 -1.61
C LEU A 41 47.70 26.93 -0.36
N LEU A 42 47.75 25.85 0.44
CA LEU A 42 48.92 25.23 1.11
C LEU A 42 49.70 25.90 2.28
N ALA A 43 50.16 24.99 3.18
CA ALA A 43 51.22 25.09 4.21
C ALA A 43 51.01 26.01 5.44
N GLY A 44 51.54 25.70 6.64
CA GLY A 44 52.11 24.42 7.15
C GLY A 44 53.30 24.57 8.12
N ARG A 45 53.32 23.75 9.20
CA ARG A 45 54.35 23.64 10.29
C ARG A 45 54.53 24.90 11.18
N GLU A 46 55.05 24.84 12.42
CA GLU A 46 55.36 23.70 13.34
C GLU A 46 54.49 23.87 14.63
N SER A 47 54.85 23.72 15.93
CA SER A 47 56.03 23.32 16.74
C SER A 47 55.57 22.85 18.15
N ASP A 48 56.49 22.23 18.93
CA ASP A 48 56.47 22.00 20.40
C ASP A 48 55.34 21.07 20.96
N GLY A 49 55.49 20.19 21.97
CA GLY A 49 56.53 19.91 22.99
C GLY A 49 55.83 19.82 24.37
N GLU A 50 56.02 18.86 25.30
CA GLU A 50 56.95 17.71 25.47
C GLU A 50 56.23 16.58 26.31
N ASP A 51 56.70 15.32 26.19
CA ASP A 51 56.69 14.15 27.12
C ASP A 51 55.37 13.65 27.82
N ASP A 52 55.21 12.41 28.35
CA ASP A 52 56.15 11.30 28.65
C ASP A 52 55.46 9.90 28.77
N ASN A 53 56.23 8.78 28.70
CA ASN A 53 55.92 7.33 28.91
C ASN A 53 54.99 6.62 27.87
N VAL A 54 55.28 5.45 27.24
CA VAL A 54 55.91 4.13 27.60
C VAL A 54 54.91 3.17 28.32
N ASP A 55 54.79 1.86 28.03
CA ASP A 55 55.53 0.88 27.17
C ASP A 55 54.99 0.80 25.68
N ASP A 56 54.85 -0.29 24.88
CA ASP A 56 54.88 -1.79 25.00
C ASP A 56 55.12 -2.47 23.60
N GLU A 57 55.32 -3.81 23.50
CA GLU A 57 55.48 -4.62 22.25
C GLU A 57 54.18 -5.37 21.83
N ASP A 58 53.95 -6.06 20.69
CA ASP A 58 54.68 -6.65 19.54
C ASP A 58 54.09 -6.10 18.19
N GLY A 59 54.69 -6.18 16.99
CA GLY A 59 55.42 -7.29 16.33
C GLY A 59 54.46 -8.11 15.44
N LEU A 60 54.62 -8.34 14.12
CA LEU A 60 55.76 -8.20 13.18
C LEU A 60 55.25 -8.08 11.71
N ILE A 61 55.95 -7.35 10.83
CA ILE A 61 55.80 -7.37 9.35
C ILE A 61 57.18 -7.53 8.70
N VAL A 62 57.30 -8.37 7.66
CA VAL A 62 58.53 -8.50 6.82
C VAL A 62 58.17 -8.59 5.32
N HIS A 63 59.10 -8.13 4.47
CA HIS A 63 58.89 -7.73 3.06
C HIS A 63 59.23 -8.80 1.98
N PRO A 64 58.87 -8.57 0.68
CA PRO A 64 59.05 -9.52 -0.42
C PRO A 64 60.29 -9.29 -1.31
N GLY A 65 60.63 -10.31 -2.13
CA GLY A 65 61.58 -10.31 -3.26
C GLY A 65 61.77 -11.76 -3.81
N GLY A 66 62.31 -12.03 -5.00
CA GLY A 66 62.69 -11.13 -6.12
C GLY A 66 63.75 -11.76 -7.05
N GLY A 67 63.39 -12.19 -8.27
CA GLY A 67 64.27 -12.73 -9.33
C GLY A 67 64.82 -14.15 -9.10
N ASP A 68 65.41 -14.88 -10.07
CA ASP A 68 65.43 -14.79 -11.56
C ASP A 68 65.98 -16.13 -12.17
N VAL A 69 65.94 -16.27 -13.51
CA VAL A 69 66.70 -17.22 -14.40
C VAL A 69 66.26 -18.69 -14.60
N ASP A 70 65.69 -18.93 -15.80
CA ASP A 70 65.85 -20.00 -16.81
C ASP A 70 66.57 -21.36 -16.53
N HIS A 71 66.00 -22.46 -17.05
CA HIS A 71 66.53 -23.20 -18.22
C HIS A 71 65.58 -24.31 -18.77
N ASP A 72 65.84 -24.78 -20.00
CA ASP A 72 64.97 -25.62 -20.84
C ASP A 72 65.04 -27.15 -20.63
N ALA A 73 63.97 -27.88 -21.02
CA ALA A 73 64.03 -29.11 -21.85
C ALA A 73 62.62 -29.70 -22.13
N ASP A 74 62.42 -30.29 -23.31
CA ASP A 74 61.16 -30.93 -23.75
C ASP A 74 60.90 -32.33 -23.17
N HIS A 75 59.62 -32.71 -23.05
CA HIS A 75 59.17 -34.05 -23.46
C HIS A 75 57.66 -34.15 -23.72
N ASP A 76 57.28 -34.70 -24.87
CA ASP A 76 55.89 -34.97 -25.27
C ASP A 76 55.26 -36.15 -24.50
N SER A 77 53.98 -36.03 -24.11
CA SER A 77 52.98 -37.11 -24.22
C SER A 77 51.54 -36.64 -23.94
N VAL A 78 50.58 -37.28 -24.61
CA VAL A 78 49.21 -36.78 -24.82
C VAL A 78 48.24 -37.11 -23.67
N GLY A 79 47.55 -36.07 -23.17
CA GLY A 79 46.08 -36.12 -23.14
C GLY A 79 45.34 -36.13 -21.79
N LEU A 80 44.84 -34.96 -21.38
CA LEU A 80 43.39 -34.76 -21.14
C LEU A 80 43.04 -33.26 -21.19
N ARG A 81 41.95 -32.88 -21.88
CA ARG A 81 41.42 -31.50 -21.87
C ARG A 81 40.15 -31.44 -21.03
N THR A 82 40.11 -30.55 -20.04
CA THR A 82 38.86 -30.12 -19.38
C THR A 82 38.37 -28.78 -19.96
N PRO A 83 37.05 -28.47 -19.93
CA PRO A 83 36.51 -27.39 -20.75
C PRO A 83 36.74 -25.98 -20.16
N ARG A 84 36.99 -25.00 -21.03
CA ARG A 84 36.89 -23.58 -20.69
C ARG A 84 35.44 -23.13 -20.80
N THR A 85 34.92 -22.46 -19.77
CA THR A 85 33.60 -21.80 -19.82
C THR A 85 33.66 -20.48 -20.58
N PRO A 86 32.70 -20.17 -21.47
CA PRO A 86 32.60 -18.87 -22.13
C PRO A 86 31.98 -17.79 -21.22
N ASN A 87 31.93 -16.56 -21.71
CA ASN A 87 31.19 -15.42 -21.17
C ASN A 87 31.69 -14.83 -19.83
N ARG A 88 32.87 -14.19 -19.87
CA ARG A 88 33.19 -13.06 -18.97
C ARG A 88 33.41 -11.79 -19.79
N VAL A 89 32.35 -11.02 -20.00
CA VAL A 89 32.44 -9.71 -20.69
C VAL A 89 33.16 -8.70 -19.79
N ARG A 90 34.08 -7.94 -20.37
CA ARG A 90 34.82 -6.86 -19.70
C ARG A 90 34.52 -5.57 -20.46
N PHE A 91 33.85 -4.62 -19.82
CA PHE A 91 33.60 -3.31 -20.40
C PHE A 91 34.91 -2.53 -20.52
N ASP A 92 35.18 -1.98 -21.70
CA ASP A 92 36.21 -0.98 -21.95
C ASP A 92 35.51 0.35 -22.28
N LEU A 93 35.99 1.44 -21.69
CA LEU A 93 35.33 2.75 -21.71
C LEU A 93 36.22 3.79 -22.39
N ARG A 94 36.18 3.80 -23.72
CA ARG A 94 36.77 4.86 -24.56
C ARG A 94 35.81 5.22 -25.71
N PRO A 95 35.36 6.48 -25.84
CA PRO A 95 34.47 6.88 -26.92
C PRO A 95 35.24 7.10 -28.23
N THR A 96 34.86 6.38 -29.29
CA THR A 96 35.36 6.60 -30.66
C THR A 96 34.43 7.56 -31.40
N ASN A 97 34.94 8.77 -31.70
CA ASN A 97 34.22 9.73 -32.53
C ASN A 97 34.26 9.30 -34.01
N ILE A 98 33.12 9.37 -34.70
CA ILE A 98 33.00 9.20 -36.15
C ILE A 98 32.48 10.51 -36.76
N PRO A 99 33.24 11.19 -37.64
CA PRO A 99 32.80 12.42 -38.29
C PRO A 99 31.91 12.14 -39.52
N PRO A 100 30.97 13.06 -39.87
CA PRO A 100 30.15 12.93 -41.07
C PRO A 100 30.91 13.32 -42.35
N THR A 101 30.57 12.69 -43.47
CA THR A 101 31.04 13.04 -44.83
C THR A 101 30.06 13.97 -45.54
N ALA A 102 30.54 14.77 -46.51
CA ALA A 102 29.77 15.83 -47.15
C ALA A 102 29.73 15.73 -48.69
N ASN A 103 28.59 16.15 -49.26
CA ASN A 103 28.22 16.51 -50.64
C ASN A 103 29.17 16.25 -51.83
N GLY A 104 28.60 15.64 -52.89
CA GLY A 104 29.06 15.68 -54.29
C GLY A 104 27.86 15.53 -55.26
N THR A 105 27.91 16.13 -56.45
CA THR A 105 26.70 16.40 -57.30
C THR A 105 26.81 15.96 -58.77
N ARG A 106 25.70 15.48 -59.38
CA ARG A 106 25.13 15.94 -60.68
C ARG A 106 23.94 15.09 -61.22
N HIS A 107 23.03 15.77 -61.94
CA HIS A 107 22.32 15.46 -63.22
C HIS A 107 22.63 14.11 -63.93
N ASP A 108 21.77 13.47 -64.77
CA ASP A 108 20.43 13.72 -65.39
C ASP A 108 19.99 12.42 -66.15
N SER A 109 18.81 12.19 -66.79
CA SER A 109 17.41 12.74 -66.81
C SER A 109 16.53 11.84 -67.74
N LEU A 110 15.23 12.17 -67.97
CA LEU A 110 14.26 11.54 -68.92
C LEU A 110 13.76 10.11 -68.54
N ASP A 111 12.59 9.59 -68.95
CA ASP A 111 11.42 10.16 -69.70
C ASP A 111 10.08 9.45 -69.31
N SER A 112 8.95 9.86 -69.91
CA SER A 112 7.56 9.41 -69.58
C SER A 112 6.92 8.38 -70.53
N GLU A 113 5.93 7.61 -70.06
CA GLU A 113 4.81 7.09 -70.91
C GLU A 113 3.54 6.72 -70.08
N ASP A 114 2.42 6.41 -70.76
CA ASP A 114 1.03 6.60 -70.28
C ASP A 114 0.19 5.33 -69.93
N LEU A 115 -1.03 5.58 -69.41
CA LEU A 115 -2.16 4.66 -69.08
C LEU A 115 -2.83 4.05 -70.37
N PRO A 116 -3.88 3.14 -70.36
CA PRO A 116 -4.92 2.92 -69.32
C PRO A 116 -5.70 1.55 -69.19
N LEU A 117 -6.54 1.48 -68.12
CA LEU A 117 -7.90 0.88 -67.97
C LEU A 117 -8.24 -0.65 -67.99
N ASP A 118 -9.20 -0.97 -67.11
CA ASP A 118 -10.27 -2.01 -67.08
C ASP A 118 -10.02 -3.54 -67.20
N SER A 119 -10.43 -4.31 -66.17
CA SER A 119 -11.65 -5.18 -66.24
C SER A 119 -11.80 -6.23 -65.08
N PHE A 120 -12.80 -6.01 -64.20
CA PHE A 120 -13.66 -6.96 -63.44
C PHE A 120 -13.14 -8.23 -62.69
N ASP A 121 -13.81 -8.51 -61.56
CA ASP A 121 -13.56 -9.62 -60.62
C ASP A 121 -14.00 -11.03 -61.08
N TYR A 122 -13.27 -12.08 -60.64
CA TYR A 122 -13.92 -13.30 -60.11
C TYR A 122 -13.03 -14.13 -59.14
N PHE A 123 -13.50 -14.24 -57.90
CA PHE A 123 -13.30 -15.26 -56.84
C PHE A 123 -12.08 -16.23 -56.76
N ASP A 124 -11.58 -16.34 -55.51
CA ASP A 124 -10.99 -17.51 -54.80
C ASP A 124 -9.62 -18.03 -55.30
N HIS A 125 -8.53 -18.02 -54.50
CA HIS A 125 -8.37 -18.72 -53.22
C HIS A 125 -7.07 -18.27 -52.51
N ASP A 126 -7.05 -18.10 -51.19
CA ASP A 126 -5.80 -17.89 -50.41
C ASP A 126 -5.93 -18.42 -48.96
N PRO A 127 -5.01 -19.27 -48.46
CA PRO A 127 -5.13 -19.91 -47.15
C PRO A 127 -4.33 -19.24 -46.01
N GLU A 128 -4.80 -19.46 -44.77
CA GLU A 128 -4.05 -19.31 -43.51
C GLU A 128 -3.42 -17.93 -43.18
N GLY A 129 -4.28 -16.94 -42.88
CA GLY A 129 -3.87 -15.75 -42.13
C GLY A 129 -3.54 -16.06 -40.66
N LEU A 130 -2.29 -15.88 -40.24
CA LEU A 130 -1.88 -15.94 -38.83
C LEU A 130 -2.29 -14.64 -38.11
N ASP A 131 -3.23 -14.76 -37.18
CA ASP A 131 -3.93 -13.65 -36.51
C ASP A 131 -3.03 -12.89 -35.50
N GLY A 132 -2.33 -11.87 -36.00
CA GLY A 132 -1.41 -11.00 -35.25
C GLY A 132 -2.12 -10.07 -34.27
N ARG A 133 -2.60 -10.60 -33.14
CA ARG A 133 -3.31 -9.83 -32.11
C ARG A 133 -2.37 -9.06 -31.20
N ASP A 134 -2.50 -7.73 -31.19
CA ASP A 134 -1.93 -6.85 -30.15
C ASP A 134 -2.49 -7.21 -28.76
N ARG A 135 -1.69 -7.93 -27.96
CA ARG A 135 -2.07 -8.38 -26.61
C ARG A 135 -1.96 -7.22 -25.62
N THR A 136 -3.00 -6.40 -25.55
CA THR A 136 -3.16 -5.34 -24.54
C THR A 136 -3.32 -5.91 -23.12
N ALA A 137 -2.19 -6.24 -22.50
CA ALA A 137 -2.11 -6.77 -21.14
C ALA A 137 -2.88 -5.91 -20.11
N ARG A 138 -3.47 -6.57 -19.11
CA ARG A 138 -4.16 -5.89 -18.01
C ARG A 138 -3.18 -5.00 -17.24
N ARG A 139 -3.69 -3.86 -16.77
CA ARG A 139 -3.01 -3.02 -15.79
C ARG A 139 -3.87 -2.91 -14.54
N PRO A 140 -3.43 -3.44 -13.39
CA PRO A 140 -4.03 -3.14 -12.10
C PRO A 140 -3.96 -1.64 -11.82
N LEU A 141 -5.09 -1.05 -11.44
CA LEU A 141 -5.30 0.41 -11.56
C LEU A 141 -5.36 1.15 -10.22
N LEU A 142 -4.84 0.52 -9.16
CA LEU A 142 -4.64 1.12 -7.83
C LEU A 142 -3.15 1.34 -7.56
N THR A 143 -2.32 0.36 -7.89
CA THR A 143 -0.91 0.59 -8.23
C THR A 143 -0.53 -0.23 -9.46
N ASP A 144 0.06 0.45 -10.45
CA ASP A 144 0.43 -0.06 -11.78
C ASP A 144 1.66 -1.01 -11.72
N ILE A 145 1.99 -1.56 -10.53
CA ILE A 145 3.23 -2.27 -10.18
C ILE A 145 3.24 -3.69 -10.75
N GLU A 146 3.63 -3.77 -12.01
CA GLU A 146 4.22 -4.97 -12.58
C GLU A 146 5.50 -4.59 -13.34
N ALA A 147 6.62 -5.16 -12.90
CA ALA A 147 7.80 -5.27 -13.73
C ALA A 147 7.71 -6.63 -14.43
N PRO A 148 7.92 -6.70 -15.77
CA PRO A 148 8.06 -8.00 -16.41
C PRO A 148 9.17 -8.78 -15.73
N SER A 149 8.95 -10.07 -15.46
CA SER A 149 10.00 -10.93 -14.92
C SER A 149 11.20 -10.93 -15.87
N VAL A 150 12.41 -11.22 -15.36
CA VAL A 150 13.65 -11.14 -16.17
C VAL A 150 13.56 -11.99 -17.45
N THR A 151 12.80 -13.10 -17.41
CA THR A 151 12.49 -13.95 -18.56
C THR A 151 11.63 -13.23 -19.62
N VAL A 152 10.62 -12.46 -19.21
CA VAL A 152 9.72 -11.72 -20.10
C VAL A 152 10.39 -10.43 -20.61
N ALA A 153 11.20 -9.77 -19.79
CA ALA A 153 11.96 -8.58 -20.19
C ALA A 153 12.92 -8.87 -21.37
N ASN A 154 13.46 -10.09 -21.45
CA ASN A 154 14.28 -10.57 -22.58
C ASN A 154 13.47 -10.95 -23.84
N SER A 155 12.13 -10.83 -23.82
CA SER A 155 11.24 -11.14 -24.95
C SER A 155 10.36 -9.98 -25.42
N LEU A 156 10.52 -8.79 -24.82
CA LEU A 156 9.85 -7.56 -25.23
C LEU A 156 10.66 -6.83 -26.31
N SER A 157 9.99 -6.03 -27.15
CA SER A 157 10.68 -5.11 -28.06
C SER A 157 11.27 -3.92 -27.28
N ASP A 158 12.28 -3.24 -27.84
CA ASP A 158 12.82 -2.01 -27.22
C ASP A 158 11.72 -0.94 -27.04
N ASP A 159 10.77 -0.82 -27.97
CA ASP A 159 9.64 0.11 -27.88
C ASP A 159 8.67 -0.25 -26.73
N ASP A 160 8.43 -1.54 -26.46
CA ASP A 160 7.67 -1.99 -25.30
C ASP A 160 8.39 -1.65 -23.99
N VAL A 161 9.71 -1.88 -23.94
CA VAL A 161 10.53 -1.58 -22.75
C VAL A 161 10.61 -0.07 -22.51
N HIS A 162 10.78 0.74 -23.56
CA HIS A 162 10.78 2.20 -23.48
C HIS A 162 9.42 2.74 -23.04
N THR A 163 8.31 2.31 -23.65
CA THR A 163 6.98 2.77 -23.23
C THR A 163 6.56 2.23 -21.86
N TRP A 164 7.04 1.06 -21.42
CA TRP A 164 6.90 0.60 -20.03
C TRP A 164 7.67 1.50 -19.06
N ALA A 165 8.95 1.79 -19.36
CA ALA A 165 9.79 2.63 -18.52
C ALA A 165 9.25 4.08 -18.42
N GLU A 166 8.62 4.59 -19.47
CA GLU A 166 7.94 5.88 -19.45
C GLU A 166 6.68 5.86 -18.58
N ARG A 167 5.83 4.83 -18.66
CA ARG A 167 4.70 4.63 -17.72
C ARG A 167 5.19 4.60 -16.26
N GLU A 168 6.26 3.87 -15.98
CA GLU A 168 6.87 3.77 -14.63
C GLU A 168 7.47 5.10 -14.14
N ARG A 169 7.94 5.97 -15.05
CA ARG A 169 8.37 7.33 -14.73
C ARG A 169 7.20 8.28 -14.46
N LEU A 170 6.09 8.13 -15.19
CA LEU A 170 4.89 8.96 -15.09
C LEU A 170 3.99 8.65 -13.88
N ARG A 171 4.23 7.54 -13.16
CA ARG A 171 3.46 7.16 -11.96
C ARG A 171 3.55 8.22 -10.84
N PRO A 172 2.42 8.56 -10.17
CA PRO A 172 2.44 9.48 -9.03
C PRO A 172 3.11 8.82 -7.81
N LYS A 173 4.39 9.15 -7.56
CA LYS A 173 5.17 8.50 -6.48
C LYS A 173 5.03 9.21 -5.14
N SER A 174 4.72 8.45 -4.10
CA SER A 174 4.55 8.89 -2.72
C SER A 174 5.88 9.31 -2.08
N GLY A 175 5.88 10.47 -1.42
CA GLY A 175 6.90 10.80 -0.41
C GLY A 175 6.65 10.04 0.90
N LEU A 176 7.66 9.95 1.78
CA LEU A 176 7.59 9.12 3.00
C LEU A 176 6.35 9.43 3.87
N ARG A 177 5.95 10.71 4.00
CA ARG A 177 4.74 11.10 4.73
C ARG A 177 3.46 10.50 4.11
N SER A 178 3.33 10.47 2.79
CA SER A 178 2.18 9.89 2.09
C SER A 178 2.16 8.36 2.21
N ALA A 179 3.32 7.72 2.09
CA ALA A 179 3.45 6.28 2.31
C ALA A 179 3.10 5.89 3.76
N PHE A 180 3.54 6.66 4.75
CA PHE A 180 3.16 6.53 6.16
C PHE A 180 1.65 6.69 6.37
N MET A 181 1.00 7.73 5.82
CA MET A 181 -0.46 7.91 5.98
C MET A 181 -1.23 6.74 5.35
N ASN A 182 -0.85 6.30 4.14
CA ASN A 182 -1.49 5.16 3.48
C ASN A 182 -1.29 3.85 4.29
N MET A 183 -0.09 3.63 4.84
CA MET A 183 0.23 2.44 5.60
C MET A 183 -0.45 2.42 6.98
N ALA A 184 -0.39 3.51 7.74
CA ALA A 184 -1.12 3.66 8.99
C ALA A 184 -2.64 3.54 8.79
N ASN A 185 -3.20 4.11 7.71
CA ASN A 185 -4.61 3.91 7.38
C ASN A 185 -4.95 2.44 7.14
N SER A 186 -4.07 1.69 6.46
CA SER A 186 -4.24 0.24 6.21
C SER A 186 -3.96 -0.66 7.43
N ILE A 187 -3.39 -0.14 8.53
CA ILE A 187 -3.14 -0.89 9.79
C ILE A 187 -4.16 -0.53 10.87
N ILE A 188 -4.73 0.69 10.84
CA ILE A 188 -5.70 1.14 11.86
C ILE A 188 -7.13 0.86 11.39
N GLY A 189 -7.44 1.15 10.11
CA GLY A 189 -8.63 0.70 9.39
C GLY A 189 -9.95 0.76 10.17
N ALA A 190 -10.63 -0.38 10.21
CA ALA A 190 -11.81 -0.60 11.06
C ALA A 190 -11.48 -1.26 12.40
N GLY A 191 -10.45 -2.12 12.43
CA GLY A 191 -10.23 -3.09 13.52
C GLY A 191 -9.77 -2.46 14.85
N ILE A 192 -9.37 -1.18 14.84
CA ILE A 192 -9.14 -0.42 16.07
C ILE A 192 -10.38 -0.40 16.98
N ILE A 193 -11.60 -0.31 16.42
CA ILE A 193 -12.84 -0.28 17.22
C ILE A 193 -13.16 -1.62 17.91
N GLY A 194 -12.54 -2.72 17.45
CA GLY A 194 -12.57 -4.03 18.11
C GLY A 194 -11.50 -4.25 19.18
N GLN A 195 -10.53 -3.34 19.36
CA GLN A 195 -9.46 -3.53 20.35
C GLN A 195 -9.97 -3.57 21.82
N PRO A 196 -10.97 -2.78 22.23
CA PRO A 196 -11.61 -2.93 23.55
C PRO A 196 -12.22 -4.33 23.77
N TYR A 197 -12.84 -4.90 22.72
CA TYR A 197 -13.45 -6.23 22.75
C TYR A 197 -12.37 -7.31 22.92
N ALA A 198 -11.29 -7.23 22.14
CA ALA A 198 -10.11 -8.11 22.30
C ALA A 198 -9.52 -8.06 23.73
N PHE A 199 -9.52 -6.90 24.38
CA PHE A 199 -9.04 -6.75 25.76
C PHE A 199 -10.00 -7.38 26.79
N LYS A 200 -11.32 -7.36 26.54
CA LYS A 200 -12.29 -8.11 27.35
C LYS A 200 -12.08 -9.63 27.20
N ASP A 201 -11.84 -10.12 25.98
CA ASP A 201 -11.69 -11.56 25.74
C ASP A 201 -10.35 -12.10 26.26
N ALA A 202 -9.23 -11.38 26.08
CA ALA A 202 -7.93 -11.77 26.63
C ALA A 202 -7.78 -11.49 28.14
N GLY A 203 -8.49 -10.50 28.67
CA GLY A 203 -8.16 -9.86 29.94
C GLY A 203 -7.04 -8.81 29.78
N LEU A 204 -7.03 -7.81 30.65
CA LEU A 204 -6.20 -6.59 30.51
C LEU A 204 -4.70 -6.85 30.35
N ALA A 205 -4.10 -7.66 31.24
CA ALA A 205 -2.66 -7.88 31.22
C ALA A 205 -2.22 -8.70 29.99
N ALA A 206 -2.98 -9.74 29.63
CA ALA A 206 -2.76 -10.48 28.39
C ALA A 206 -2.98 -9.60 27.16
N GLY A 207 -4.05 -8.80 27.11
CA GLY A 207 -4.37 -7.90 26.00
C GLY A 207 -3.24 -6.92 25.67
N VAL A 208 -2.64 -6.29 26.68
CA VAL A 208 -1.47 -5.41 26.50
C VAL A 208 -0.26 -6.18 25.95
N VAL A 209 0.05 -7.35 26.52
CA VAL A 209 1.19 -8.17 26.08
C VAL A 209 0.99 -8.71 24.65
N LEU A 210 -0.22 -9.13 24.31
CA LEU A 210 -0.60 -9.59 22.97
C LEU A 210 -0.53 -8.45 21.95
N LEU A 211 -1.07 -7.27 22.26
CA LEU A 211 -1.05 -6.13 21.34
C LEU A 211 0.38 -5.68 21.02
N VAL A 212 1.25 -5.57 22.03
CA VAL A 212 2.67 -5.22 21.83
C VAL A 212 3.43 -6.34 21.10
N GLY A 213 3.24 -7.60 21.51
CA GLY A 213 3.90 -8.75 20.90
C GLY A 213 3.53 -8.95 19.43
N LEU A 214 2.24 -8.92 19.10
CA LEU A 214 1.75 -9.04 17.74
C LEU A 214 2.17 -7.83 16.88
N THR A 215 2.22 -6.61 17.43
CA THR A 215 2.77 -5.45 16.72
C THR A 215 4.22 -5.71 16.27
N VAL A 216 5.08 -6.20 17.16
CA VAL A 216 6.49 -6.50 16.82
C VAL A 216 6.61 -7.60 15.76
N VAL A 217 5.76 -8.62 15.81
CA VAL A 217 5.72 -9.67 14.78
C VAL A 217 5.24 -9.12 13.44
N ILE A 218 4.17 -8.32 13.41
CA ILE A 218 3.60 -7.73 12.18
C ILE A 218 4.58 -6.75 11.53
N ASP A 219 5.21 -5.88 12.32
CA ASP A 219 6.28 -4.99 11.88
C ASP A 219 7.44 -5.75 11.22
N TRP A 220 7.83 -6.89 11.79
CA TRP A 220 8.84 -7.76 11.20
C TRP A 220 8.34 -8.43 9.90
N THR A 221 7.14 -9.02 9.89
CA THR A 221 6.67 -9.78 8.71
C THR A 221 6.29 -8.90 7.52
N ILE A 222 5.82 -7.68 7.72
CA ILE A 222 5.62 -6.72 6.62
C ILE A 222 6.94 -6.44 5.88
N ARG A 223 8.03 -6.20 6.62
CA ARG A 223 9.37 -5.98 6.04
C ARG A 223 9.91 -7.27 5.40
N LEU A 224 9.58 -8.42 5.96
CA LEU A 224 9.91 -9.74 5.42
C LEU A 224 9.25 -10.00 4.05
N ILE A 225 8.01 -9.54 3.81
CA ILE A 225 7.35 -9.66 2.50
C ILE A 225 8.13 -8.92 1.41
N VAL A 226 8.56 -7.67 1.68
CA VAL A 226 9.36 -6.89 0.71
C VAL A 226 10.69 -7.59 0.41
N ILE A 227 11.35 -8.15 1.43
CA ILE A 227 12.59 -8.92 1.25
C ILE A 227 12.34 -10.19 0.43
N ASN A 228 11.24 -10.92 0.68
CA ASN A 228 10.88 -12.12 -0.09
C ASN A 228 10.57 -11.80 -1.56
N SER A 229 9.91 -10.68 -1.85
CA SER A 229 9.69 -10.21 -3.23
C SER A 229 11.01 -9.87 -3.91
N LYS A 230 11.98 -9.24 -3.20
CA LYS A 230 13.33 -8.98 -3.73
C LYS A 230 14.16 -10.24 -3.95
N LEU A 231 14.00 -11.27 -3.12
CA LEU A 231 14.72 -12.55 -3.26
C LEU A 231 14.13 -13.45 -4.35
N SER A 232 12.81 -13.43 -4.53
CA SER A 232 12.11 -14.21 -5.60
C SER A 232 12.07 -13.49 -6.95
N GLY A 233 12.32 -12.18 -6.98
CA GLY A 233 12.14 -11.32 -8.16
C GLY A 233 10.68 -11.00 -8.48
N ALA A 234 9.73 -11.38 -7.64
CA ALA A 234 8.29 -11.16 -7.87
C ALA A 234 7.84 -9.72 -7.50
N SER A 235 6.88 -9.21 -8.28
CA SER A 235 6.20 -7.93 -8.08
C SER A 235 5.12 -7.97 -6.99
N SER A 236 4.43 -9.11 -6.85
CA SER A 236 3.26 -9.29 -6.00
C SER A 236 3.46 -10.33 -4.89
N PHE A 237 2.63 -10.29 -3.85
CA PHE A 237 2.71 -11.27 -2.75
C PHE A 237 2.25 -12.66 -3.23
N GLN A 238 1.20 -12.71 -4.07
CA GLN A 238 0.76 -13.92 -4.78
C GLN A 238 1.92 -14.58 -5.54
N GLY A 239 2.61 -13.82 -6.42
CA GLY A 239 3.75 -14.33 -7.19
C GLY A 239 4.96 -14.70 -6.32
N THR A 240 5.17 -14.03 -5.19
CA THR A 240 6.22 -14.39 -4.22
C THR A 240 5.97 -15.77 -3.61
N VAL A 241 4.72 -16.07 -3.22
CA VAL A 241 4.35 -17.39 -2.66
C VAL A 241 4.33 -18.46 -3.76
N GLU A 242 3.86 -18.14 -4.96
CA GLU A 242 3.92 -19.05 -6.12
C GLU A 242 5.36 -19.42 -6.50
N HIS A 243 6.30 -18.48 -6.49
CA HIS A 243 7.72 -18.79 -6.70
C HIS A 243 8.26 -19.77 -5.65
N CYS A 244 7.79 -19.69 -4.40
CA CYS A 244 8.25 -20.54 -3.30
C CYS A 244 7.64 -21.96 -3.32
N TYR A 245 6.37 -22.09 -3.73
CA TYR A 245 5.55 -23.30 -3.52
C TYR A 245 4.72 -23.74 -4.74
N GLY A 246 4.84 -23.05 -5.88
CA GLY A 246 4.05 -23.31 -7.09
C GLY A 246 2.55 -23.05 -6.89
N LYS A 247 1.74 -23.72 -7.72
CA LYS A 247 0.27 -23.50 -7.78
C LYS A 247 -0.46 -23.76 -6.46
N SER A 248 0.00 -24.68 -5.60
CA SER A 248 -0.59 -24.87 -4.27
C SER A 248 -0.33 -23.67 -3.35
N GLY A 249 0.84 -23.05 -3.47
CA GLY A 249 1.14 -21.76 -2.85
C GLY A 249 0.22 -20.66 -3.35
N LEU A 250 0.08 -20.51 -4.68
CA LEU A 250 -0.82 -19.52 -5.31
C LEU A 250 -2.27 -19.68 -4.83
N ILE A 251 -2.79 -20.90 -4.77
CA ILE A 251 -4.15 -21.20 -4.26
C ILE A 251 -4.26 -20.78 -2.79
N ALA A 252 -3.31 -21.17 -1.94
CA ALA A 252 -3.36 -20.89 -0.49
C ALA A 252 -3.35 -19.39 -0.18
N ILE A 253 -2.45 -18.61 -0.81
CA ILE A 253 -2.44 -17.15 -0.62
C ILE A 253 -3.67 -16.49 -1.24
N SER A 254 -4.14 -16.94 -2.40
CA SER A 254 -5.31 -16.33 -3.06
C SER A 254 -6.59 -16.53 -2.22
N ILE A 255 -6.80 -17.72 -1.65
CA ILE A 255 -7.90 -17.98 -0.72
C ILE A 255 -7.76 -17.11 0.54
N ALA A 256 -6.57 -17.02 1.14
CA ALA A 256 -6.34 -16.21 2.33
C ALA A 256 -6.54 -14.71 2.08
N GLN A 257 -5.97 -14.16 1.01
CA GLN A 257 -6.07 -12.73 0.67
C GLN A 257 -7.49 -12.34 0.27
N TRP A 258 -8.19 -13.20 -0.47
CA TRP A 258 -9.61 -13.00 -0.80
C TRP A 258 -10.49 -13.05 0.46
N ALA A 259 -10.31 -14.06 1.32
CA ALA A 259 -11.11 -14.20 2.54
C ALA A 259 -10.89 -13.05 3.52
N PHE A 260 -9.66 -12.51 3.62
CA PHE A 260 -9.36 -11.34 4.43
C PHE A 260 -10.11 -10.10 3.94
N ALA A 261 -9.92 -9.74 2.67
CA ALA A 261 -10.53 -8.55 2.08
C ALA A 261 -12.06 -8.64 2.04
N PHE A 262 -12.61 -9.81 1.70
CA PHE A 262 -14.06 -10.05 1.70
C PHE A 262 -14.65 -9.98 3.11
N GLY A 263 -13.93 -10.52 4.11
CA GLY A 263 -14.27 -10.37 5.53
C GLY A 263 -14.26 -8.91 5.98
N GLY A 264 -13.29 -8.12 5.52
CA GLY A 264 -13.24 -6.67 5.69
C GLY A 264 -14.48 -5.98 5.10
N MET A 265 -14.86 -6.29 3.87
CA MET A 265 -16.08 -5.75 3.24
C MET A 265 -17.36 -6.05 4.06
N VAL A 266 -17.48 -7.25 4.63
CA VAL A 266 -18.62 -7.61 5.50
C VAL A 266 -18.58 -6.83 6.82
N ALA A 267 -17.40 -6.72 7.46
CA ALA A 267 -17.23 -5.92 8.67
C ALA A 267 -17.61 -4.45 8.43
N PHE A 268 -17.19 -3.86 7.30
CA PHE A 268 -17.52 -2.49 6.95
C PHE A 268 -19.02 -2.29 6.72
N GLY A 269 -19.71 -3.25 6.10
CA GLY A 269 -21.17 -3.20 5.92
C GLY A 269 -21.93 -3.27 7.24
N VAL A 270 -21.49 -4.15 8.16
CA VAL A 270 -21.98 -4.21 9.55
C VAL A 270 -21.79 -2.85 10.26
N ILE A 271 -20.60 -2.27 10.18
CA ILE A 271 -20.27 -0.96 10.77
C ILE A 271 -21.16 0.16 10.23
N VAL A 272 -21.42 0.20 8.92
CA VAL A 272 -22.30 1.21 8.31
C VAL A 272 -23.72 1.08 8.85
N GLY A 273 -24.25 -0.13 8.94
CA GLY A 273 -25.58 -0.41 9.50
C GLY A 273 -25.71 -0.09 10.98
N ASP A 274 -24.64 -0.22 11.75
CA ASP A 274 -24.64 0.10 13.19
C ASP A 274 -24.46 1.61 13.44
N SER A 275 -23.57 2.26 12.68
CA SER A 275 -23.09 3.61 12.97
C SER A 275 -23.94 4.71 12.35
N ILE A 276 -24.41 4.53 11.11
CA ILE A 276 -25.11 5.59 10.37
C ILE A 276 -26.56 5.83 10.85
N PRO A 277 -27.41 4.82 11.14
CA PRO A 277 -28.80 5.08 11.53
C PRO A 277 -29.00 5.84 12.85
N PRO A 278 -28.14 5.71 13.89
CA PRO A 278 -28.16 6.60 15.04
C PRO A 278 -27.96 8.08 14.67
N VAL A 279 -27.08 8.37 13.71
CA VAL A 279 -26.81 9.75 13.25
C VAL A 279 -28.05 10.37 12.62
N PHE A 280 -28.77 9.62 11.77
CA PHE A 280 -30.00 10.10 11.15
C PHE A 280 -31.12 10.35 12.18
N ARG A 281 -31.23 9.53 13.24
CA ARG A 281 -32.16 9.81 14.35
C ARG A 281 -31.76 11.04 15.17
N ALA A 282 -30.46 11.26 15.38
CA ALA A 282 -29.97 12.41 16.15
C ALA A 282 -30.15 13.74 15.40
N ILE A 283 -30.05 13.74 14.06
CA ILE A 283 -30.30 14.94 13.23
C ILE A 283 -31.81 15.18 13.05
N TRP A 284 -32.62 14.12 12.94
CA TRP A 284 -34.08 14.20 12.80
C TRP A 284 -34.79 13.38 13.88
N PRO A 285 -35.15 13.96 15.04
CA PRO A 285 -35.85 13.22 16.10
C PRO A 285 -37.15 12.55 15.64
N ASN A 286 -37.91 13.22 14.77
CA ASN A 286 -39.17 12.74 14.20
C ASN A 286 -38.99 11.88 12.92
N LEU A 287 -37.80 11.29 12.69
CA LEU A 287 -37.49 10.53 11.46
C LEU A 287 -38.53 9.45 11.14
N HIS A 288 -39.08 8.80 12.18
CA HIS A 288 -40.07 7.74 12.06
C HIS A 288 -41.43 8.19 11.50
N GLU A 289 -41.77 9.49 11.61
CA GLU A 289 -43.01 10.07 11.08
C GLU A 289 -42.89 10.43 9.58
N MET A 290 -41.66 10.45 9.04
CA MET A 290 -41.38 10.86 7.66
C MET A 290 -41.30 9.61 6.74
N PRO A 291 -42.26 9.35 5.85
CA PRO A 291 -42.40 8.04 5.20
C PRO A 291 -41.21 7.61 4.33
N VAL A 292 -40.47 8.55 3.75
CA VAL A 292 -39.23 8.26 2.99
C VAL A 292 -38.00 8.29 3.90
N LEU A 293 -37.95 9.24 4.85
CA LEU A 293 -36.76 9.47 5.69
C LEU A 293 -36.61 8.42 6.80
N SER A 294 -37.72 7.82 7.27
CA SER A 294 -37.75 6.71 8.24
C SER A 294 -36.87 5.53 7.82
N LEU A 295 -36.69 5.29 6.50
CA LEU A 295 -35.77 4.29 5.97
C LEU A 295 -34.31 4.53 6.38
N LEU A 296 -33.88 5.78 6.56
CA LEU A 296 -32.53 6.11 7.01
C LEU A 296 -32.34 5.88 8.53
N GLY A 297 -33.41 5.51 9.24
CA GLY A 297 -33.36 5.00 10.61
C GLY A 297 -33.24 3.48 10.69
N ASP A 298 -33.60 2.72 9.65
CA ASP A 298 -33.45 1.26 9.66
C ASP A 298 -32.03 0.83 9.26
N ARG A 299 -31.47 -0.12 10.03
CA ARG A 299 -30.16 -0.73 9.78
C ARG A 299 -30.09 -1.37 8.39
N ARG A 300 -31.12 -2.12 7.99
CA ARG A 300 -31.08 -2.89 6.74
C ARG A 300 -31.21 -1.97 5.53
N ALA A 301 -32.15 -1.03 5.56
CA ALA A 301 -32.30 -0.01 4.53
C ALA A 301 -31.05 0.86 4.39
N VAL A 302 -30.42 1.30 5.48
CA VAL A 302 -29.16 2.07 5.43
C VAL A 302 -28.00 1.27 4.84
N ILE A 303 -27.82 0.00 5.21
CA ILE A 303 -26.81 -0.88 4.59
C ILE A 303 -27.01 -0.91 3.07
N VAL A 304 -28.23 -1.15 2.59
CA VAL A 304 -28.53 -1.24 1.15
C VAL A 304 -28.34 0.13 0.46
N ILE A 305 -28.92 1.20 1.00
CA ILE A 305 -28.91 2.54 0.39
C ILE A 305 -27.47 3.09 0.28
N PHE A 306 -26.66 2.98 1.35
CA PHE A 306 -25.33 3.57 1.36
C PHE A 306 -24.29 2.70 0.65
N ILE A 307 -24.37 1.36 0.75
CA ILE A 307 -23.44 0.50 -0.01
C ILE A 307 -23.73 0.56 -1.50
N LEU A 308 -25.00 0.49 -1.94
CA LEU A 308 -25.32 0.58 -3.38
C LEU A 308 -25.23 2.01 -3.94
N GLY A 309 -25.53 3.03 -3.13
CA GLY A 309 -25.50 4.44 -3.54
C GLY A 309 -24.10 5.09 -3.50
N ILE A 310 -23.19 4.63 -2.64
CA ILE A 310 -21.86 5.22 -2.46
C ILE A 310 -20.75 4.19 -2.74
N SER A 311 -20.66 3.11 -1.97
CA SER A 311 -19.52 2.20 -2.11
C SER A 311 -19.48 1.50 -3.46
N TYR A 312 -20.61 1.01 -3.97
CA TYR A 312 -20.71 0.31 -5.25
C TYR A 312 -20.24 1.14 -6.46
N PRO A 313 -20.73 2.38 -6.73
CA PRO A 313 -20.19 3.18 -7.83
C PRO A 313 -18.71 3.53 -7.63
N LEU A 314 -18.23 3.64 -6.38
CA LEU A 314 -16.79 3.77 -6.10
C LEU A 314 -16.01 2.47 -6.42
N THR A 315 -16.55 1.27 -6.21
CA THR A 315 -15.87 0.00 -6.56
C THR A 315 -15.72 -0.19 -8.06
N LEU A 316 -16.65 0.37 -8.85
CA LEU A 316 -16.61 0.39 -10.30
C LEU A 316 -15.60 1.41 -10.85
N TYR A 317 -15.32 2.49 -10.12
CA TYR A 317 -14.45 3.57 -10.57
C TYR A 317 -13.00 3.09 -10.77
N ARG A 318 -12.46 3.35 -11.96
CA ARG A 318 -11.15 2.80 -12.38
C ARG A 318 -9.94 3.56 -11.83
N ASP A 319 -10.05 4.85 -11.51
CA ASP A 319 -8.90 5.66 -11.07
C ASP A 319 -8.96 5.92 -9.55
N ILE A 320 -8.36 5.01 -8.79
CA ILE A 320 -8.39 5.02 -7.32
C ILE A 320 -7.27 5.90 -6.74
N ALA A 321 -6.35 6.45 -7.55
CA ALA A 321 -5.28 7.34 -7.09
C ALA A 321 -5.82 8.60 -6.36
N LYS A 322 -7.05 9.01 -6.65
CA LYS A 322 -7.75 10.10 -5.96
C LYS A 322 -8.05 9.80 -4.47
N LEU A 323 -8.16 8.53 -4.06
CA LEU A 323 -8.35 8.14 -2.67
C LEU A 323 -7.10 8.33 -1.78
N ALA A 324 -5.92 8.62 -2.36
CA ALA A 324 -4.75 9.03 -1.57
C ALA A 324 -5.01 10.30 -0.73
N LYS A 325 -5.93 11.18 -1.16
CA LYS A 325 -6.41 12.32 -0.35
C LYS A 325 -7.48 11.94 0.67
N ALA A 326 -8.19 10.83 0.47
CA ALA A 326 -9.13 10.29 1.44
C ALA A 326 -8.40 9.61 2.62
N SER A 327 -7.23 8.99 2.39
CA SER A 327 -6.38 8.40 3.44
C SER A 327 -6.05 9.38 4.58
N THR A 328 -5.77 10.65 4.26
CA THR A 328 -5.54 11.69 5.29
C THR A 328 -6.81 12.08 6.06
N LEU A 329 -7.99 12.00 5.42
CA LEU A 329 -9.28 12.25 6.08
C LEU A 329 -9.71 11.05 6.94
N ALA A 330 -9.39 9.83 6.52
CA ALA A 330 -9.63 8.60 7.26
C ALA A 330 -8.85 8.58 8.59
N LEU A 331 -7.57 8.97 8.58
CA LEU A 331 -6.77 9.09 9.80
C LEU A 331 -7.20 10.27 10.70
N LEU A 332 -7.74 11.36 10.15
CA LEU A 332 -8.36 12.43 10.94
C LEU A 332 -9.68 11.97 11.60
N SER A 333 -10.55 11.30 10.83
CA SER A 333 -11.75 10.61 11.32
C SER A 333 -11.39 9.67 12.48
N MET A 334 -10.29 8.93 12.34
CA MET A 334 -9.82 8.04 13.38
C MET A 334 -9.34 8.76 14.65
N GLY A 335 -8.64 9.89 14.52
CA GLY A 335 -8.29 10.74 15.66
C GLY A 335 -9.54 11.22 16.43
N ILE A 336 -10.62 11.55 15.71
CA ILE A 336 -11.91 11.94 16.31
C ILE A 336 -12.56 10.75 17.05
N ILE A 337 -12.53 9.56 16.47
CA ILE A 337 -13.04 8.32 17.10
C ILE A 337 -12.29 8.02 18.41
N VAL A 338 -10.96 8.05 18.38
CA VAL A 338 -10.13 7.78 19.57
C VAL A 338 -10.34 8.84 20.66
N ALA A 339 -10.32 10.13 20.31
CA ALA A 339 -10.61 11.21 21.25
C ALA A 339 -12.03 11.08 21.84
N THR A 340 -13.01 10.65 21.04
CA THR A 340 -14.40 10.48 21.50
C THR A 340 -14.53 9.38 22.55
N VAL A 341 -13.96 8.20 22.32
CA VAL A 341 -14.02 7.10 23.29
C VAL A 341 -13.24 7.43 24.57
N VAL A 342 -12.09 8.11 24.47
CA VAL A 342 -11.32 8.56 25.64
C VAL A 342 -12.11 9.57 26.49
N ILE A 343 -12.66 10.62 25.87
CA ILE A 343 -13.35 11.69 26.60
C ILE A 343 -14.71 11.21 27.12
N GLN A 344 -15.51 10.52 26.30
CA GLN A 344 -16.82 10.05 26.74
C GLN A 344 -16.72 8.91 27.74
N GLY A 345 -15.75 7.99 27.61
CA GLY A 345 -15.53 6.93 28.61
C GLY A 345 -15.11 7.46 29.98
N ALA A 346 -14.36 8.57 30.01
CA ALA A 346 -14.09 9.30 31.26
C ALA A 346 -15.37 9.89 31.88
N LEU A 347 -16.31 10.36 31.05
CA LEU A 347 -17.59 10.97 31.46
C LEU A 347 -18.73 9.96 31.74
N THR A 348 -18.63 8.71 31.29
CA THR A 348 -19.68 7.68 31.46
C THR A 348 -20.06 7.50 32.95
N PRO A 349 -21.37 7.55 33.31
CA PRO A 349 -21.85 7.30 34.68
C PRO A 349 -21.39 5.95 35.25
N LEU A 350 -21.24 5.88 36.59
CA LEU A 350 -20.70 4.69 37.27
C LEU A 350 -21.60 3.44 37.13
N ASP A 351 -22.90 3.64 36.92
CA ASP A 351 -23.93 2.62 36.70
C ASP A 351 -23.92 2.06 35.26
N GLU A 352 -23.54 2.86 34.26
CA GLU A 352 -23.37 2.39 32.89
C GLU A 352 -22.09 1.55 32.70
N ARG A 353 -21.03 1.83 33.48
CA ARG A 353 -19.72 1.16 33.39
C ARG A 353 -19.75 -0.35 33.63
N GLY A 354 -18.75 -1.05 33.12
CA GLY A 354 -18.58 -2.50 33.28
C GLY A 354 -18.20 -2.93 34.69
N SER A 355 -18.39 -4.21 34.99
CA SER A 355 -17.77 -4.88 36.13
C SER A 355 -16.40 -5.45 35.75
N PHE A 356 -15.54 -5.66 36.76
CA PHE A 356 -14.20 -6.21 36.59
C PHE A 356 -13.98 -7.42 37.50
N THR A 357 -13.92 -8.60 36.90
CA THR A 357 -13.51 -9.84 37.57
C THR A 357 -12.00 -10.03 37.47
N THR A 358 -11.39 -10.80 38.37
CA THR A 358 -9.93 -11.03 38.38
C THR A 358 -9.35 -11.57 37.05
N PRO A 359 -9.99 -12.49 36.29
CA PRO A 359 -9.53 -12.86 34.95
C PRO A 359 -9.52 -11.67 33.97
N LEU A 360 -10.57 -10.84 34.02
CA LEU A 360 -10.72 -9.66 33.17
C LEU A 360 -9.61 -8.61 33.38
N LEU A 361 -9.04 -8.55 34.59
CA LEU A 361 -7.90 -7.68 34.92
C LEU A 361 -6.53 -8.33 34.66
N THR A 362 -6.48 -9.65 34.41
CA THR A 362 -5.22 -10.41 34.27
C THR A 362 -5.20 -11.22 32.97
N ILE A 363 -5.67 -12.46 33.04
CA ILE A 363 -5.79 -13.40 31.93
C ILE A 363 -7.20 -13.99 31.96
N ASN A 364 -7.90 -13.89 30.83
CA ASN A 364 -9.23 -14.46 30.58
C ASN A 364 -9.13 -15.51 29.46
N ASP A 365 -10.11 -16.42 29.37
CA ASP A 365 -10.02 -17.62 28.52
C ASP A 365 -10.04 -17.32 27.00
N GLY A 366 -10.46 -16.11 26.60
CA GLY A 366 -10.62 -15.68 25.21
C GLY A 366 -9.35 -15.18 24.52
N ILE A 367 -8.15 -15.58 24.97
CA ILE A 367 -6.86 -15.17 24.36
C ILE A 367 -6.81 -15.44 22.85
N PHE A 368 -7.32 -16.57 22.37
CA PHE A 368 -7.23 -16.94 20.95
C PHE A 368 -8.15 -16.08 20.07
N GLN A 369 -9.33 -15.74 20.57
CA GLN A 369 -10.28 -14.81 19.99
C GLN A 369 -9.65 -13.42 19.88
N ALA A 370 -9.05 -12.93 20.97
CA ALA A 370 -8.33 -11.66 21.01
C ALA A 370 -7.14 -11.60 20.04
N ILE A 371 -6.36 -12.70 19.91
CA ILE A 371 -5.32 -12.81 18.87
C ILE A 371 -5.95 -12.65 17.48
N GLY A 372 -7.11 -13.27 17.23
CA GLY A 372 -7.89 -13.07 16.02
C GLY A 372 -8.21 -11.60 15.77
N VAL A 373 -8.91 -10.93 16.70
CA VAL A 373 -9.35 -9.54 16.57
C VAL A 373 -8.17 -8.55 16.41
N ILE A 374 -7.08 -8.73 17.16
CA ILE A 374 -5.86 -7.91 17.00
C ILE A 374 -5.21 -8.16 15.64
N SER A 375 -5.16 -9.42 15.18
CA SER A 375 -4.61 -9.76 13.86
C SER A 375 -5.47 -9.20 12.72
N PHE A 376 -6.80 -9.24 12.83
CA PHE A 376 -7.69 -8.62 11.84
C PHE A 376 -7.40 -7.13 11.70
N ALA A 377 -7.22 -6.41 12.82
CA ALA A 377 -6.95 -4.99 12.80
C ALA A 377 -5.62 -4.65 12.12
N PHE A 378 -4.51 -5.26 12.55
CA PHE A 378 -3.17 -4.85 12.13
C PHE A 378 -2.70 -5.41 10.78
N VAL A 379 -3.49 -6.26 10.11
CA VAL A 379 -3.06 -6.89 8.85
C VAL A 379 -3.18 -5.97 7.63
N CYS A 380 -2.03 -5.44 7.22
CA CYS A 380 -1.84 -4.68 5.98
C CYS A 380 -0.94 -5.40 4.96
N GLN A 381 -0.58 -6.66 5.20
CA GLN A 381 0.44 -7.41 4.46
C GLN A 381 0.18 -7.45 2.95
N HIS A 382 -1.08 -7.60 2.53
CA HIS A 382 -1.46 -7.62 1.12
C HIS A 382 -1.20 -6.27 0.40
N ASN A 383 -1.36 -5.14 1.09
CA ASN A 383 -1.07 -3.79 0.58
C ASN A 383 0.42 -3.41 0.66
N SER A 384 1.25 -4.16 1.39
CA SER A 384 2.63 -3.76 1.72
C SER A 384 3.53 -3.52 0.50
N LEU A 385 3.45 -4.40 -0.52
CA LEU A 385 4.21 -4.26 -1.77
C LEU A 385 3.72 -3.10 -2.63
N LEU A 386 2.41 -2.84 -2.62
CA LEU A 386 1.79 -1.73 -3.33
C LEU A 386 2.29 -0.40 -2.76
N ILE A 387 2.30 -0.28 -1.43
CA ILE A 387 2.87 0.86 -0.70
C ILE A 387 4.37 0.97 -0.99
N TYR A 388 5.14 -0.12 -0.91
CA TYR A 388 6.58 -0.12 -1.17
C TYR A 388 6.94 0.39 -2.57
N GLY A 389 6.29 -0.13 -3.63
CA GLY A 389 6.54 0.33 -5.00
C GLY A 389 6.04 1.76 -5.26
N SER A 390 5.08 2.26 -4.49
CA SER A 390 4.63 3.66 -4.59
C SER A 390 5.67 4.68 -4.11
N LEU A 391 6.69 4.30 -3.33
CA LEU A 391 7.70 5.24 -2.81
C LEU A 391 8.48 5.91 -3.96
N LYS A 392 8.67 7.23 -3.88
CA LYS A 392 9.56 8.00 -4.78
C LYS A 392 11.00 7.45 -4.84
N THR A 393 11.42 6.75 -3.79
CA THR A 393 12.72 6.06 -3.69
C THR A 393 12.53 4.73 -2.95
N PRO A 394 12.21 3.61 -3.65
CA PRO A 394 11.85 2.34 -3.03
C PRO A 394 13.08 1.60 -2.49
N THR A 395 13.57 2.05 -1.34
CA THR A 395 14.72 1.48 -0.60
C THR A 395 14.23 0.78 0.65
N ILE A 396 14.88 -0.31 1.04
CA ILE A 396 14.47 -1.13 2.20
C ILE A 396 14.48 -0.29 3.48
N ASP A 397 15.48 0.56 3.69
CA ASP A 397 15.63 1.36 4.90
C ASP A 397 14.54 2.43 5.03
N ARG A 398 14.17 3.09 3.92
CA ARG A 398 13.06 4.06 3.89
C ARG A 398 11.71 3.36 4.08
N PHE A 399 11.53 2.14 3.56
CA PHE A 399 10.33 1.36 3.79
C PHE A 399 10.24 0.81 5.23
N ALA A 400 11.35 0.37 5.80
CA ALA A 400 11.44 -0.03 7.20
C ALA A 400 11.14 1.17 8.13
N THR A 401 11.68 2.35 7.82
CA THR A 401 11.34 3.60 8.52
C THR A 401 9.84 3.90 8.47
N VAL A 402 9.23 3.83 7.28
CA VAL A 402 7.78 4.02 7.10
C VAL A 402 6.98 2.96 7.86
N THR A 403 7.43 1.69 7.84
CA THR A 403 6.81 0.58 8.58
C THR A 403 6.82 0.86 10.07
N HIS A 404 8.00 1.07 10.66
CA HIS A 404 8.20 1.28 12.10
C HIS A 404 7.37 2.44 12.67
N TYR A 405 7.32 3.58 11.98
CA TYR A 405 6.47 4.68 12.42
C TYR A 405 4.97 4.37 12.26
N SER A 406 4.57 3.66 11.20
CA SER A 406 3.16 3.28 10.98
C SER A 406 2.69 2.27 12.01
N THR A 407 3.43 1.18 12.23
CA THR A 407 3.13 0.12 13.20
C THR A 407 3.14 0.65 14.63
N GLY A 408 4.16 1.44 15.00
CA GLY A 408 4.29 2.04 16.32
C GLY A 408 3.17 3.03 16.66
N ILE A 409 2.81 3.93 15.74
CA ILE A 409 1.70 4.88 15.95
C ILE A 409 0.35 4.15 15.97
N SER A 410 0.17 3.12 15.12
CA SER A 410 -1.02 2.27 15.16
C SER A 410 -1.16 1.53 16.49
N MET A 411 -0.07 0.98 17.02
CA MET A 411 -0.04 0.33 18.34
C MET A 411 -0.44 1.28 19.46
N VAL A 412 0.08 2.52 19.46
CA VAL A 412 -0.31 3.52 20.47
C VAL A 412 -1.78 3.90 20.34
N ALA A 413 -2.29 4.11 19.12
CA ALA A 413 -3.70 4.42 18.89
C ALA A 413 -4.63 3.26 19.33
N CYS A 414 -4.30 2.03 18.95
CA CYS A 414 -5.02 0.81 19.34
C CYS A 414 -4.96 0.57 20.86
N LEU A 415 -3.82 0.82 21.51
CA LEU A 415 -3.69 0.67 22.96
C LEU A 415 -4.51 1.73 23.72
N VAL A 416 -4.49 2.99 23.28
CA VAL A 416 -5.32 4.05 23.86
C VAL A 416 -6.81 3.75 23.67
N MET A 417 -7.22 3.32 22.47
CA MET A 417 -8.59 2.87 22.20
C MET A 417 -8.99 1.70 23.10
N ALA A 418 -8.16 0.64 23.15
CA ALA A 418 -8.40 -0.56 23.94
C ALA A 418 -8.60 -0.22 25.42
N LEU A 419 -7.64 0.49 26.02
CA LEU A 419 -7.69 0.88 27.42
C LEU A 419 -8.89 1.79 27.72
N ALA A 420 -9.17 2.79 26.89
CA ALA A 420 -10.31 3.70 27.11
C ALA A 420 -11.66 2.96 27.04
N GLY A 421 -11.85 2.11 26.03
CA GLY A 421 -13.09 1.34 25.89
C GLY A 421 -13.23 0.28 26.99
N PHE A 422 -12.21 -0.55 27.19
CA PHE A 422 -12.25 -1.66 28.14
C PHE A 422 -12.32 -1.20 29.60
N LEU A 423 -11.56 -0.16 30.00
CA LEU A 423 -11.61 0.36 31.37
C LEU A 423 -12.90 1.16 31.66
N THR A 424 -13.70 1.46 30.64
CA THR A 424 -15.06 2.01 30.80
C THR A 424 -16.10 0.88 30.87
N PHE A 425 -16.09 -0.05 29.91
CA PHE A 425 -17.19 -1.00 29.70
C PHE A 425 -16.93 -2.43 30.18
N GLY A 426 -15.70 -2.80 30.53
CA GLY A 426 -15.36 -4.08 31.16
C GLY A 426 -16.01 -5.29 30.48
N ASP A 427 -16.76 -6.07 31.26
CA ASP A 427 -17.59 -7.20 30.82
C ASP A 427 -18.65 -6.86 29.76
N LYS A 428 -19.22 -5.65 29.78
CA LYS A 428 -20.22 -5.15 28.81
C LYS A 428 -19.62 -4.75 27.44
N THR A 429 -18.30 -4.85 27.23
CA THR A 429 -17.65 -4.34 26.00
C THR A 429 -18.09 -5.08 24.74
N LEU A 430 -18.65 -4.35 23.77
CA LEU A 430 -19.16 -4.86 22.49
C LEU A 430 -18.10 -4.81 21.37
N GLY A 431 -18.26 -5.62 20.33
CA GLY A 431 -17.35 -5.69 19.18
C GLY A 431 -17.24 -4.37 18.39
N ASN A 432 -18.23 -3.49 18.54
CA ASN A 432 -18.15 -2.08 18.18
C ASN A 432 -18.32 -1.22 19.44
N VAL A 433 -17.22 -0.67 19.97
CA VAL A 433 -17.24 0.16 21.20
C VAL A 433 -18.10 1.43 21.06
N LEU A 434 -18.37 1.93 19.85
CA LEU A 434 -19.30 3.05 19.65
C LEU A 434 -20.76 2.64 19.89
N ASN A 435 -21.10 1.34 19.97
CA ASN A 435 -22.44 0.87 20.35
C ASN A 435 -22.63 0.79 21.87
N ASN A 436 -21.56 0.88 22.68
CA ASN A 436 -21.65 0.93 24.15
C ASN A 436 -22.11 2.30 24.69
N PHE A 437 -21.93 3.38 23.93
CA PHE A 437 -22.36 4.72 24.29
C PHE A 437 -23.79 5.02 23.83
N PRO A 438 -24.56 5.89 24.51
CA PRO A 438 -25.93 6.22 24.11
C PRO A 438 -26.03 6.98 22.77
N ALA A 439 -27.25 7.13 22.25
CA ALA A 439 -27.53 7.65 20.91
C ALA A 439 -27.70 9.18 20.84
N ASP A 440 -27.96 9.82 21.97
CA ASP A 440 -28.19 11.26 22.15
C ASP A 440 -26.88 12.09 22.15
N ASN A 441 -25.77 11.48 22.55
CA ASN A 441 -24.49 12.16 22.70
C ASN A 441 -23.91 12.65 21.36
N THR A 442 -23.92 13.97 21.15
CA THR A 442 -23.46 14.63 19.92
C THR A 442 -22.05 14.21 19.50
N MET A 443 -21.12 14.01 20.44
CA MET A 443 -19.72 13.69 20.13
C MET A 443 -19.58 12.24 19.64
N VAL A 444 -20.32 11.31 20.25
CA VAL A 444 -20.43 9.92 19.79
C VAL A 444 -21.11 9.87 18.43
N THR A 445 -22.14 10.68 18.20
CA THR A 445 -22.82 10.80 16.90
C THR A 445 -21.89 11.36 15.81
N ILE A 446 -21.02 12.32 16.11
CA ILE A 446 -19.97 12.77 15.17
C ILE A 446 -18.99 11.63 14.89
N ALA A 447 -18.50 10.91 15.91
CA ALA A 447 -17.59 9.77 15.71
C ALA A 447 -18.23 8.64 14.87
N ARG A 448 -19.51 8.31 15.10
CA ARG A 448 -20.29 7.35 14.31
C ARG A 448 -20.42 7.77 12.84
N LEU A 449 -20.68 9.06 12.57
CA LEU A 449 -20.71 9.60 11.21
C LEU A 449 -19.33 9.50 10.53
N CYS A 450 -18.28 9.96 11.22
CA CYS A 450 -16.90 9.88 10.77
C CYS A 450 -16.46 8.43 10.48
N PHE A 451 -16.88 7.46 11.30
CA PHE A 451 -16.57 6.04 11.13
C PHE A 451 -17.32 5.44 9.93
N GLY A 452 -18.64 5.61 9.86
CA GLY A 452 -19.44 5.07 8.76
C GLY A 452 -19.07 5.66 7.39
N LEU A 453 -18.80 6.96 7.30
CA LEU A 453 -18.29 7.58 6.07
C LEU A 453 -16.92 7.04 5.67
N ASN A 454 -16.01 6.81 6.63
CA ASN A 454 -14.71 6.20 6.34
C ASN A 454 -14.89 4.80 5.75
N MET A 455 -15.70 3.95 6.38
CA MET A 455 -15.96 2.58 5.92
C MET A 455 -16.56 2.53 4.50
N LEU A 456 -17.49 3.43 4.18
CA LEU A 456 -18.06 3.54 2.83
C LEU A 456 -17.03 3.86 1.75
N THR A 457 -15.93 4.56 2.12
CA THR A 457 -14.78 4.83 1.22
C THR A 457 -13.67 3.78 1.30
N THR A 458 -13.67 2.92 2.33
CA THR A 458 -12.68 1.82 2.49
C THR A 458 -13.14 0.53 1.80
N LEU A 459 -14.45 0.22 1.79
CA LEU A 459 -15.04 -0.95 1.10
C LEU A 459 -14.63 -1.07 -0.38
N PRO A 460 -14.54 0.01 -1.19
CA PRO A 460 -14.00 -0.03 -2.55
C PRO A 460 -12.56 -0.51 -2.67
N LEU A 461 -11.72 -0.32 -1.65
CA LEU A 461 -10.32 -0.76 -1.65
C LEU A 461 -10.25 -2.28 -1.45
N GLU A 462 -10.97 -2.82 -0.46
CA GLU A 462 -11.05 -4.27 -0.24
C GLU A 462 -11.77 -5.00 -1.40
N ALA A 463 -12.77 -4.36 -2.01
CA ALA A 463 -13.40 -4.87 -3.22
C ALA A 463 -12.45 -4.87 -4.43
N PHE A 464 -11.51 -3.92 -4.51
CA PHE A 464 -10.42 -3.95 -5.47
C PHE A 464 -9.47 -5.13 -5.19
N VAL A 465 -9.03 -5.31 -3.94
CA VAL A 465 -8.12 -6.41 -3.54
C VAL A 465 -8.75 -7.78 -3.80
N CYS A 466 -10.01 -7.98 -3.42
CA CYS A 466 -10.78 -9.18 -3.76
C CYS A 466 -10.76 -9.43 -5.27
N ARG A 467 -11.17 -8.43 -6.07
CA ARG A 467 -11.26 -8.55 -7.53
C ARG A 467 -9.91 -8.83 -8.17
N GLU A 468 -8.84 -8.16 -7.75
CA GLU A 468 -7.47 -8.39 -8.23
C GLU A 468 -7.03 -9.83 -7.99
N VAL A 469 -7.20 -10.35 -6.76
CA VAL A 469 -6.88 -11.75 -6.42
C VAL A 469 -7.65 -12.75 -7.29
N MET A 470 -8.94 -12.50 -7.54
CA MET A 470 -9.77 -13.33 -8.42
C MET A 470 -9.30 -13.28 -9.88
N LEU A 471 -8.98 -12.09 -10.40
CA LEU A 471 -8.52 -11.91 -11.78
C LEU A 471 -7.17 -12.57 -12.01
N ASN A 472 -6.22 -12.40 -11.09
CA ASN A 472 -4.88 -12.97 -11.18
C ASN A 472 -4.92 -14.50 -11.14
N TYR A 473 -5.89 -15.10 -10.42
CA TYR A 473 -6.01 -16.54 -10.29
C TYR A 473 -6.73 -17.21 -11.49
N TRP A 474 -7.87 -16.67 -11.94
CA TRP A 474 -8.66 -17.29 -13.01
C TRP A 474 -8.31 -16.80 -14.42
N PHE A 475 -7.75 -15.60 -14.56
CA PHE A 475 -7.58 -14.93 -15.85
C PHE A 475 -6.26 -14.09 -15.93
N PRO A 476 -5.08 -14.67 -15.65
CA PRO A 476 -3.82 -13.91 -15.65
C PRO A 476 -3.48 -13.28 -17.01
N ASP A 477 -3.60 -14.05 -18.09
CA ASP A 477 -3.13 -13.69 -19.45
C ASP A 477 -4.14 -12.90 -20.31
N GLU A 478 -5.35 -12.67 -19.81
CA GLU A 478 -6.47 -12.07 -20.54
C GLU A 478 -6.42 -10.52 -20.52
N PRO A 479 -6.86 -9.82 -21.59
CA PRO A 479 -6.98 -8.36 -21.59
C PRO A 479 -8.09 -7.85 -20.65
N PHE A 480 -8.13 -6.54 -20.38
CA PHE A 480 -9.18 -5.93 -19.55
C PHE A 480 -10.55 -6.06 -20.23
N ASN A 481 -11.52 -6.65 -19.53
CA ASN A 481 -12.90 -6.81 -20.01
C ASN A 481 -13.86 -6.07 -19.07
N MET A 482 -14.61 -5.09 -19.61
CA MET A 482 -15.53 -4.24 -18.83
C MET A 482 -16.70 -5.05 -18.24
N ASN A 483 -17.26 -5.99 -18.99
CA ASN A 483 -18.37 -6.82 -18.52
C ASN A 483 -17.94 -7.70 -17.36
N LEU A 484 -16.72 -8.25 -17.44
CA LEU A 484 -16.11 -9.06 -16.40
C LEU A 484 -15.80 -8.21 -15.15
N HIS A 485 -15.24 -7.00 -15.33
CA HIS A 485 -15.03 -6.03 -14.25
C HIS A 485 -16.34 -5.67 -13.53
N LEU A 486 -17.41 -5.40 -14.28
CA LEU A 486 -18.75 -5.14 -13.74
C LEU A 486 -19.24 -6.36 -12.94
N ILE A 487 -19.36 -7.53 -13.57
CA ILE A 487 -19.92 -8.76 -12.98
C ILE A 487 -19.24 -9.12 -11.65
N TYR A 488 -17.90 -9.17 -11.60
CA TYR A 488 -17.19 -9.51 -10.36
C TYR A 488 -17.34 -8.42 -9.30
N SER A 489 -17.35 -7.14 -9.68
CA SER A 489 -17.53 -6.04 -8.70
C SER A 489 -18.95 -6.05 -8.10
N SER A 490 -19.98 -6.24 -8.93
CA SER A 490 -21.36 -6.36 -8.48
C SER A 490 -21.54 -7.60 -7.59
N ALA A 491 -21.00 -8.76 -7.99
CA ALA A 491 -21.10 -9.99 -7.22
C ALA A 491 -20.41 -9.88 -5.84
N LEU A 492 -19.21 -9.30 -5.79
CA LEU A 492 -18.47 -9.08 -4.54
C LEU A 492 -19.21 -8.12 -3.60
N VAL A 493 -19.64 -6.95 -4.09
CA VAL A 493 -20.32 -5.95 -3.25
C VAL A 493 -21.69 -6.43 -2.78
N VAL A 494 -22.48 -7.06 -3.66
CA VAL A 494 -23.82 -7.57 -3.30
C VAL A 494 -23.72 -8.75 -2.33
N SER A 495 -22.78 -9.69 -2.51
CA SER A 495 -22.63 -10.81 -1.57
C SER A 495 -22.14 -10.37 -0.18
N ALA A 496 -21.17 -9.46 -0.10
CA ALA A 496 -20.74 -8.90 1.19
C ALA A 496 -21.86 -8.06 1.86
N MET A 497 -22.62 -7.28 1.08
CA MET A 497 -23.80 -6.56 1.58
C MET A 497 -24.86 -7.53 2.13
N VAL A 498 -25.17 -8.61 1.42
CA VAL A 498 -26.14 -9.63 1.86
C VAL A 498 -25.68 -10.31 3.16
N LEU A 499 -24.40 -10.66 3.28
CA LEU A 499 -23.87 -11.18 4.55
C LEU A 499 -23.95 -10.12 5.67
N SER A 500 -23.66 -8.85 5.39
CA SER A 500 -23.78 -7.75 6.37
C SER A 500 -25.21 -7.53 6.88
N LEU A 501 -26.22 -7.86 6.07
CA LEU A 501 -27.64 -7.80 6.46
C LEU A 501 -28.06 -8.95 7.40
N PHE A 502 -27.38 -10.09 7.34
CA PHE A 502 -27.57 -11.22 8.25
C PHE A 502 -26.68 -11.16 9.50
N THR A 503 -25.51 -10.54 9.41
CA THR A 503 -24.57 -10.39 10.52
C THR A 503 -24.93 -9.21 11.41
N CYS A 504 -25.19 -9.51 12.69
CA CYS A 504 -25.48 -8.53 13.74
C CYS A 504 -24.32 -8.29 14.73
N ASP A 505 -23.30 -9.16 14.74
CA ASP A 505 -22.12 -9.01 15.62
C ASP A 505 -20.85 -8.80 14.78
N LEU A 506 -20.12 -7.72 15.09
CA LEU A 506 -18.86 -7.36 14.46
C LEU A 506 -17.68 -8.14 15.05
N GLY A 507 -17.75 -8.55 16.32
CA GLY A 507 -16.70 -9.30 17.01
C GLY A 507 -16.42 -10.64 16.33
N ILE A 508 -17.48 -11.41 16.05
CA ILE A 508 -17.42 -12.70 15.35
C ILE A 508 -16.73 -12.57 13.98
N VAL A 509 -16.94 -11.47 13.25
CA VAL A 509 -16.27 -11.22 11.96
C VAL A 509 -14.78 -10.99 12.16
N PHE A 510 -14.40 -10.14 13.13
CA PHE A 510 -13.00 -9.88 13.46
C PHE A 510 -12.28 -11.14 13.96
N GLU A 511 -12.90 -11.94 14.82
CA GLU A 511 -12.37 -13.22 15.30
C GLU A 511 -12.14 -14.22 14.16
N LEU A 512 -13.18 -14.48 13.35
CA LEU A 512 -13.15 -15.50 12.30
C LEU A 512 -12.15 -15.15 11.19
N VAL A 513 -12.23 -13.92 10.68
CA VAL A 513 -11.37 -13.46 9.58
C VAL A 513 -9.93 -13.28 10.09
N GLY A 514 -9.77 -12.79 11.32
CA GLY A 514 -8.49 -12.59 11.99
C GLY A 514 -7.73 -13.88 12.29
N SER A 515 -8.39 -14.85 12.94
CA SER A 515 -7.77 -16.12 13.34
C SER A 515 -7.42 -17.03 12.15
N THR A 516 -8.13 -16.90 11.03
CA THR A 516 -7.90 -17.72 9.82
C THR A 516 -7.03 -16.99 8.78
N SER A 517 -7.63 -16.05 8.05
CA SER A 517 -7.00 -15.40 6.90
C SER A 517 -5.89 -14.42 7.30
N ALA A 518 -6.12 -13.60 8.32
CA ALA A 518 -5.13 -12.61 8.77
C ALA A 518 -3.89 -13.31 9.35
N ALA A 519 -4.08 -14.34 10.18
CA ALA A 519 -3.00 -15.16 10.70
C ALA A 519 -2.16 -15.85 9.58
N ALA A 520 -2.81 -16.34 8.52
CA ALA A 520 -2.12 -16.95 7.38
C ALA A 520 -1.24 -15.93 6.63
N LEU A 521 -1.79 -14.74 6.34
CA LEU A 521 -1.09 -13.66 5.64
C LEU A 521 0.03 -13.01 6.49
N ALA A 522 -0.19 -12.89 7.80
CA ALA A 522 0.72 -12.19 8.71
C ALA A 522 1.86 -13.07 9.23
N TYR A 523 1.56 -14.27 9.72
CA TYR A 523 2.47 -15.05 10.57
C TYR A 523 2.99 -16.31 9.89
N ILE A 524 2.24 -16.86 8.93
CA ILE A 524 2.55 -18.16 8.31
C ILE A 524 3.29 -17.94 6.99
N LEU A 525 2.67 -17.26 6.01
CA LEU A 525 3.22 -17.16 4.65
C LEU A 525 4.56 -16.40 4.56
N PRO A 526 4.77 -15.24 5.23
CA PRO A 526 6.03 -14.49 5.08
C PRO A 526 7.25 -15.23 5.65
N PRO A 527 7.22 -15.83 6.86
CA PRO A 527 8.35 -16.62 7.37
C PRO A 527 8.62 -17.89 6.56
N LEU A 528 7.57 -18.58 6.08
CA LEU A 528 7.72 -19.76 5.23
C LEU A 528 8.44 -19.42 3.91
N CYS A 529 8.02 -18.36 3.22
CA CYS A 529 8.69 -17.90 2.01
C CYS A 529 10.14 -17.48 2.28
N TYR A 530 10.41 -16.79 3.40
CA TYR A 530 11.78 -16.42 3.76
C TYR A 530 12.69 -17.64 4.00
N ILE A 531 12.21 -18.63 4.74
CA ILE A 531 12.94 -19.90 4.96
C ILE A 531 13.19 -20.63 3.64
N LYS A 532 12.26 -20.56 2.67
CA LYS A 532 12.38 -21.19 1.35
C LYS A 532 13.34 -20.46 0.41
N LEU A 533 13.40 -19.12 0.49
CA LEU A 533 14.25 -18.26 -0.35
C LEU A 533 15.65 -18.04 0.22
N SER A 534 15.81 -18.06 1.55
CA SER A 534 17.12 -17.88 2.19
C SER A 534 17.90 -19.20 2.17
N SER A 535 19.03 -19.22 1.47
CA SER A 535 19.93 -20.39 1.36
C SER A 535 20.73 -20.72 2.65
N ARG A 536 20.30 -20.22 3.81
CA ARG A 536 21.04 -20.29 5.08
C ARG A 536 20.27 -21.03 6.17
N SER A 537 21.02 -21.68 7.06
CA SER A 537 20.49 -22.44 8.19
C SER A 537 19.55 -21.62 9.08
N TRP A 538 18.55 -22.28 9.66
CA TRP A 538 17.51 -21.71 10.54
C TRP A 538 18.05 -20.79 11.66
N ARG A 539 19.26 -21.05 12.18
CA ARG A 539 19.91 -20.18 13.17
C ARG A 539 20.19 -18.76 12.64
N THR A 540 20.50 -18.63 11.35
CA THR A 540 20.69 -17.33 10.69
C THR A 540 19.37 -16.61 10.45
N VAL A 541 18.25 -17.32 10.24
CA VAL A 541 16.91 -16.72 10.10
C VAL A 541 16.52 -15.98 11.39
N LEU A 542 16.71 -16.61 12.55
CA LEU A 542 16.48 -15.99 13.87
C LEU A 542 17.39 -14.76 14.10
N GLN A 543 18.66 -14.85 13.71
CA GLN A 543 19.60 -13.73 13.80
C GLN A 543 19.26 -12.58 12.84
N ALA A 544 18.77 -12.89 11.63
CA ALA A 544 18.31 -11.90 10.66
C ALA A 544 17.04 -11.19 11.15
N GLY A 545 16.09 -11.92 11.74
CA GLY A 545 14.94 -11.35 12.45
C GLY A 545 15.36 -10.40 13.57
N ALA A 546 16.26 -10.84 14.44
CA ALA A 546 16.79 -10.02 15.54
C ALA A 546 17.56 -8.77 15.05
N LYS A 547 18.32 -8.85 13.93
CA LYS A 547 18.96 -7.68 13.31
C LYS A 547 17.93 -6.73 12.70
N MET A 548 16.93 -7.23 11.98
CA MET A 548 15.86 -6.42 11.40
C MET A 548 15.05 -5.69 12.47
N ILE A 549 14.67 -6.36 13.56
CA ILE A 549 13.95 -5.75 14.69
C ILE A 549 14.76 -4.59 15.32
N LYS A 550 16.10 -4.63 15.24
CA LYS A 550 16.99 -3.56 15.74
C LYS A 550 17.30 -2.44 14.74
N GLY A 551 16.72 -2.45 13.53
CA GLY A 551 16.87 -1.36 12.54
C GLY A 551 18.28 -1.16 11.97
N GLY A 552 19.24 -2.03 12.28
CA GLY A 552 20.63 -1.92 11.83
C GLY A 552 20.81 -2.42 10.39
N GLY A 553 20.75 -1.51 9.42
CA GLY A 553 20.91 -1.81 8.01
C GLY A 553 22.38 -1.97 7.58
N GLU A 554 22.73 -3.17 7.10
CA GLU A 554 23.76 -3.35 6.07
C GLU A 554 23.12 -4.13 4.90
N PRO A 555 23.32 -3.71 3.64
CA PRO A 555 22.86 -4.49 2.50
C PRO A 555 23.66 -5.79 2.41
N ALA A 556 22.99 -6.92 2.59
CA ALA A 556 23.60 -8.23 2.43
C ALA A 556 24.13 -8.38 0.99
N LYS A 557 25.46 -8.48 0.84
CA LYS A 557 26.09 -8.75 -0.46
C LYS A 557 25.58 -10.08 -1.01
N CYS A 558 24.99 -10.05 -2.20
CA CYS A 558 24.70 -11.27 -2.94
C CYS A 558 26.00 -12.02 -3.26
N VAL A 559 25.93 -13.35 -3.21
CA VAL A 559 26.93 -14.31 -3.67
C VAL A 559 26.18 -15.37 -4.46
#